data_AF-K1U489-F1
#
_entry.id   AF-K1U489-F1
#
_cell.length_a   1.000
_cell.length_b   1.000
_cell.length_c   1.000
_cell.angle_alpha   90.00
_cell.angle_beta   90.00
_cell.angle_gamma   90.00
#
_symmetry.space_group_name_H-M   'P 1'
#
loop_
_entity.id
_entity.type
_entity.pdbx_description
1 polymer ?
#
loop_
_entity_poly.entity_id
_entity_poly.type
_entity_poly.pdbx_seq_one_letter_code
_entity_poly.pdbx_strand_id
1 'polypeptide(L)'
;CALPAQPVLEHVYDSAQTIQQEGLYPEYFGFKLFQMDNYTDTIMLFEAAAMGEQNPLTAMMTATAYNVDNFETMAGDLAVYCERTIPLVTGAQKAVQLVPFSYARYWHGYLIWLRPLLCVMSITGVRVVQYLVLFALLAVILWQLRRQCGLRAMVWFAVSQLAVTVFWVPHQVQYFTTFCIAYAGCAWVLARPRRAGQLSIALVVLGTCTAFCDLLVTPIITLGLPVAVWLCCLPQRAASGARQCLPVIGGSLCVGGRLCHV
;
A
#
# COMPACT_ATOMS: atom_id res chain seq x y z
N CYS A 1 5.45 12.06 20.55
CA CYS A 1 4.77 10.89 19.93
C CYS A 1 4.48 9.85 21.01
N ALA A 2 3.45 9.02 20.85
CA ALA A 2 3.10 7.99 21.84
C ALA A 2 4.00 6.73 21.80
N LEU A 3 4.78 6.56 20.72
CA LEU A 3 5.73 5.45 20.53
C LEU A 3 7.15 5.84 20.95
N PRO A 4 7.97 4.89 21.45
CA PRO A 4 9.35 5.16 21.83
C PRO A 4 10.18 5.52 20.59
N ALA A 5 10.94 6.61 20.66
CA ALA A 5 11.72 7.10 19.52
C ALA A 5 12.98 6.27 19.25
N GLN A 6 13.67 5.83 20.31
CA GLN A 6 14.97 5.16 20.20
C GLN A 6 14.93 3.85 19.40
N PRO A 7 14.01 2.90 19.65
CA PRO A 7 13.96 1.66 18.86
C PRO A 7 13.66 1.93 17.38
N VAL A 8 12.84 2.95 17.08
CA VAL A 8 12.56 3.35 15.70
C VAL A 8 13.83 3.84 15.02
N LEU A 9 14.60 4.71 15.68
CA LEU A 9 15.85 5.24 15.12
C LEU A 9 16.88 4.14 14.86
N GLU A 10 17.06 3.21 15.80
CA GLU A 10 18.00 2.08 15.67
C GLU A 10 17.61 1.18 14.48
N HIS A 11 16.33 0.79 14.37
CA HIS A 11 15.88 -0.02 13.24
C HIS A 11 15.87 0.73 11.91
N VAL A 12 15.66 2.06 11.91
CA VAL A 12 15.79 2.89 10.71
C VAL A 12 17.24 2.96 10.25
N TYR A 13 18.21 3.04 11.17
CA TYR A 13 19.64 2.96 10.85
C TYR A 13 20.00 1.65 10.14
N ASP A 14 19.58 0.50 10.70
CA ASP A 14 19.78 -0.81 10.06
C ASP A 14 19.09 -0.91 8.70
N SER A 15 17.91 -0.28 8.58
CA SER A 15 17.15 -0.21 7.33
C SER A 15 17.88 0.60 6.27
N ALA A 16 18.51 1.72 6.66
CA ALA A 16 19.29 2.56 5.76
C ALA A 16 20.49 1.80 5.17
N GLN A 17 21.18 0.99 5.99
CA GLN A 17 22.26 0.12 5.52
C GLN A 17 21.76 -0.92 4.52
N THR A 18 20.59 -1.52 4.78
CA THR A 18 19.97 -2.49 3.87
C THR A 18 19.63 -1.84 2.52
N ILE A 19 18.99 -0.67 2.53
CA ILE A 19 18.64 0.06 1.31
C ILE A 19 19.89 0.51 0.55
N GLN A 20 20.96 0.90 1.25
CA GLN A 20 22.22 1.27 0.61
C GLN A 20 22.85 0.10 -0.16
N GLN A 21 22.73 -1.12 0.37
CA GLN A 21 23.21 -2.33 -0.30
C GLN A 21 22.33 -2.72 -1.50
N GLU A 22 21.01 -2.54 -1.38
CA GLU A 22 20.05 -2.81 -2.47
C GLU A 22 20.12 -1.74 -3.58
N GLY A 23 20.51 -0.52 -3.25
CA GLY A 23 20.37 0.65 -4.10
C GLY A 23 18.97 1.26 -4.04
N LEU A 24 18.85 2.49 -4.56
CA LEU A 24 17.58 3.25 -4.51
C LEU A 24 16.57 2.79 -5.57
N TYR A 25 17.05 2.27 -6.71
CA TYR A 25 16.22 1.75 -7.79
C TYR A 25 16.71 0.38 -8.31
N PRO A 26 16.69 -0.67 -7.47
CA PRO A 26 17.17 -1.98 -7.90
C PRO A 26 16.28 -2.56 -8.98
N GLU A 27 16.90 -3.08 -10.04
CA GLU A 27 16.22 -3.81 -11.10
C GLU A 27 16.37 -5.31 -10.90
N TYR A 28 15.27 -6.00 -10.59
CA TYR A 28 15.30 -7.46 -10.50
C TYR A 28 15.25 -8.09 -11.89
N PHE A 29 16.07 -9.13 -12.09
CA PHE A 29 16.19 -9.86 -13.36
C PHE A 29 16.64 -8.99 -14.57
N GLY A 30 17.21 -7.81 -14.32
CA GLY A 30 17.61 -6.88 -15.40
C GLY A 30 16.43 -6.36 -16.23
N PHE A 31 15.22 -6.34 -15.65
CA PHE A 31 14.02 -5.90 -16.34
C PHE A 31 13.39 -4.71 -15.61
N LYS A 32 13.28 -3.58 -16.30
CA LYS A 32 12.78 -2.32 -15.72
C LYS A 32 11.35 -2.40 -15.18
N LEU A 33 10.54 -3.35 -15.65
CA LEU A 33 9.21 -3.61 -15.08
C LEU A 33 9.29 -4.07 -13.62
N PHE A 34 10.38 -4.70 -13.22
CA PHE A 34 10.66 -5.14 -11.84
C PHE A 34 11.67 -4.22 -11.17
N GLN A 35 11.69 -2.94 -11.56
CA GLN A 35 12.40 -1.92 -10.83
C GLN A 35 11.64 -1.58 -9.54
N MET A 36 12.34 -1.60 -8.42
CA MET A 36 11.79 -1.22 -7.13
C MET A 36 12.11 0.23 -6.79
N ASP A 37 11.29 0.82 -5.92
CA ASP A 37 11.40 2.22 -5.51
C ASP A 37 11.79 2.31 -4.03
N ASN A 38 13.06 2.02 -3.74
CA ASN A 38 13.62 2.17 -2.40
C ASN A 38 13.84 3.64 -2.04
N TYR A 39 13.87 4.55 -3.02
CA TYR A 39 13.93 5.99 -2.77
C TYR A 39 12.70 6.46 -1.99
N THR A 40 11.49 6.08 -2.42
CA THR A 40 10.29 6.45 -1.69
C THR A 40 10.25 5.81 -0.30
N ASP A 41 10.63 4.54 -0.16
CA ASP A 41 10.75 3.90 1.17
C ASP A 41 11.74 4.66 2.07
N THR A 42 12.82 5.21 1.51
CA THR A 42 13.81 6.03 2.25
C THR A 42 13.17 7.34 2.75
N ILE A 43 12.33 8.01 1.95
CA ILE A 43 11.54 9.17 2.41
C ILE A 43 10.63 8.77 3.59
N MET A 44 9.91 7.66 3.44
CA MET A 44 8.96 7.19 4.46
C MET A 44 9.68 6.84 5.77
N LEU A 45 10.89 6.29 5.69
CA LEU A 45 11.76 6.01 6.85
C LEU A 45 12.31 7.28 7.49
N PHE A 46 12.73 8.27 6.69
CA PHE A 46 13.15 9.59 7.18
C PHE A 46 12.07 10.23 8.02
N GLU A 47 10.85 10.28 7.51
CA GLU A 47 9.71 10.85 8.23
C GLU A 47 9.45 10.07 9.51
N ALA A 48 9.43 8.73 9.44
CA ALA A 48 9.20 7.88 10.62
C ALA A 48 10.22 8.15 11.75
N ALA A 49 11.46 8.45 11.39
CA ALA A 49 12.54 8.82 12.29
C ALA A 49 12.38 10.25 12.83
N ALA A 50 12.12 11.23 11.95
CA ALA A 50 11.98 12.65 12.28
C ALA A 50 10.72 13.00 13.09
N MET A 51 9.73 12.10 13.14
CA MET A 51 8.52 12.25 13.96
C MET A 51 8.79 12.47 15.47
N GLY A 52 10.01 12.27 15.95
CA GLY A 52 10.43 12.52 17.33
C GLY A 52 10.94 13.93 17.61
N GLU A 53 11.28 14.73 16.59
CA GLU A 53 12.00 16.00 16.77
C GLU A 53 11.14 17.14 17.30
N GLN A 54 9.88 17.17 16.89
CA GLN A 54 8.96 18.26 17.16
C GLN A 54 7.80 17.80 18.04
N ASN A 55 6.99 18.75 18.50
CA ASN A 55 5.71 18.43 19.13
C ASN A 55 4.88 17.54 18.18
N PRO A 56 4.16 16.51 18.70
CA PRO A 56 3.39 15.58 17.86
C PRO A 56 2.53 16.23 16.78
N LEU A 57 1.88 17.36 17.09
CA LEU A 57 1.03 18.06 16.12
C LEU A 57 1.85 18.68 15.01
N THR A 58 2.93 19.40 15.34
CA THR A 58 3.80 20.04 14.36
C THR A 58 4.46 18.98 13.48
N ALA A 59 4.99 17.91 14.08
CA ALA A 59 5.62 16.82 13.34
C ALA A 59 4.67 16.15 12.34
N MET A 60 3.40 15.95 12.71
CA MET A 60 2.38 15.42 11.80
C MET A 60 2.01 16.38 10.66
N MET A 61 2.03 17.70 10.95
CA MET A 61 1.69 18.72 9.97
C MET A 61 2.84 19.02 8.99
N THR A 62 4.09 18.84 9.41
CA THR A 62 5.27 19.12 8.57
C THR A 62 5.75 17.90 7.81
N ALA A 63 5.67 16.70 8.41
CA ALA A 63 6.24 15.46 7.90
C ALA A 63 7.66 15.68 7.36
N THR A 64 8.57 16.02 8.28
CA THR A 64 9.92 16.42 7.93
C THR A 64 10.73 15.23 7.38
N ALA A 65 11.32 15.41 6.22
CA ALA A 65 12.34 14.55 5.64
C ALA A 65 13.60 15.39 5.34
N TYR A 66 14.71 14.76 4.99
CA TYR A 66 15.98 15.47 4.72
C TYR A 66 16.53 15.11 3.35
N ASN A 67 17.12 16.10 2.68
CA ASN A 67 17.85 15.94 1.40
C ASN A 67 17.07 15.15 0.33
N VAL A 68 15.75 15.39 0.24
CA VAL A 68 14.85 14.64 -0.64
C VAL A 68 15.27 14.73 -2.11
N ASP A 69 15.88 15.83 -2.54
CA ASP A 69 16.33 16.01 -3.93
C ASP A 69 17.62 15.23 -4.30
N ASN A 70 18.24 14.53 -3.35
CA ASN A 70 19.49 13.81 -3.57
C ASN A 70 19.23 12.32 -3.88
N PHE A 71 18.98 12.03 -5.16
CA PHE A 71 18.66 10.69 -5.67
C PHE A 71 19.82 9.69 -5.66
N GLU A 72 21.03 10.10 -5.26
CA GLU A 72 22.21 9.23 -5.26
C GLU A 72 22.60 8.77 -3.85
N THR A 73 22.53 9.66 -2.85
CA THR A 73 23.04 9.36 -1.49
C THR A 73 21.96 9.29 -0.43
N MET A 74 20.67 9.32 -0.78
CA MET A 74 19.57 9.43 0.17
C MET A 74 19.61 8.39 1.31
N ALA A 75 19.96 7.14 1.00
CA ALA A 75 20.08 6.09 2.02
C ALA A 75 21.25 6.35 2.99
N GLY A 76 22.37 6.88 2.48
CA GLY A 76 23.50 7.30 3.32
C GLY A 76 23.15 8.51 4.19
N ASP A 77 22.41 9.48 3.64
CA ASP A 77 21.94 10.65 4.39
C ASP A 77 21.02 10.23 5.56
N LEU A 78 20.19 9.19 5.35
CA LEU A 78 19.34 8.61 6.40
C LEU A 78 20.15 7.95 7.52
N ALA A 79 21.22 7.23 7.17
CA ALA A 79 22.12 6.64 8.16
C ALA A 79 22.82 7.74 8.98
N VAL A 80 23.35 8.79 8.31
CA VAL A 80 23.97 9.94 8.98
C VAL A 80 22.99 10.68 9.87
N TYR A 81 21.73 10.82 9.46
CA TYR A 81 20.67 11.39 10.28
C TYR A 81 20.48 10.59 11.57
N CYS A 82 20.38 9.26 11.46
CA CYS A 82 20.21 8.40 12.64
C CYS A 82 21.44 8.47 13.56
N GLU A 83 22.67 8.47 13.02
CA GLU A 83 23.91 8.59 13.81
C GLU A 83 24.06 9.92 14.53
N ARG A 84 23.46 11.00 14.02
CA ARG A 84 23.44 12.31 14.72
C ARG A 84 22.45 12.33 15.86
N THR A 85 21.33 11.63 15.69
CA THR A 85 20.20 11.65 16.61
C THR A 85 20.35 10.60 17.71
N ILE A 86 20.93 9.44 17.40
CA ILE A 86 21.28 8.40 18.36
C ILE A 86 22.71 8.68 18.86
N PRO A 87 23.01 8.56 20.17
CA PRO A 87 24.39 8.56 20.66
C PRO A 87 25.11 7.24 20.29
N LEU A 88 25.15 6.89 19.00
CA LEU A 88 25.93 5.77 18.50
C LEU A 88 27.41 6.14 18.54
N VAL A 89 28.25 5.22 19.01
CA VAL A 89 29.72 5.39 19.17
C VAL A 89 30.45 5.36 17.81
N THR A 90 29.72 5.37 16.70
CA THR A 90 30.29 5.41 15.35
C THR A 90 30.69 6.85 15.04
N GLY A 91 32.00 7.11 14.99
CA GLY A 91 32.60 8.41 14.65
C GLY A 91 32.40 8.81 13.19
N ALA A 92 31.19 8.66 12.66
CA ALA A 92 30.85 8.97 11.28
C ALA A 92 31.16 10.43 10.96
N GLN A 93 31.85 10.63 9.83
CA GLN A 93 32.36 11.92 9.44
C GLN A 93 31.21 12.92 9.24
N LYS A 94 31.34 14.05 9.94
CA LYS A 94 30.40 15.17 10.08
C LYS A 94 30.14 15.99 8.80
N ALA A 95 30.35 15.44 7.60
CA ALA A 95 30.44 16.23 6.37
C ALA A 95 29.10 16.46 5.63
N VAL A 96 28.07 15.62 5.83
CA VAL A 96 26.80 15.75 5.10
C VAL A 96 25.93 16.87 5.70
N GLN A 97 25.59 17.89 4.92
CA GLN A 97 24.62 18.89 5.34
C GLN A 97 23.21 18.32 5.17
N LEU A 98 22.47 18.16 6.26
CA LEU A 98 21.08 17.71 6.24
C LEU A 98 20.17 18.94 6.16
N VAL A 99 19.52 19.12 5.01
CA VAL A 99 18.58 20.22 4.77
C VAL A 99 17.16 19.69 4.96
N PRO A 100 16.39 20.24 5.92
CA PRO A 100 15.03 19.79 6.16
C PRO A 100 14.11 20.17 5.00
N PHE A 101 13.25 19.24 4.64
CA PHE A 101 12.18 19.39 3.66
C PHE A 101 10.85 19.04 4.32
N SER A 102 9.83 19.86 4.09
CA SER A 102 8.48 19.64 4.61
C SER A 102 7.66 18.88 3.56
N TYR A 103 7.32 17.61 3.82
CA TYR A 103 6.54 16.79 2.90
C TYR A 103 5.02 16.82 3.16
N ALA A 104 4.55 17.86 3.87
CA ALA A 104 3.17 18.17 4.28
C ALA A 104 2.05 18.13 3.20
N ARG A 105 2.37 17.87 1.93
CA ARG A 105 1.38 17.72 0.86
C ARG A 105 0.55 16.44 1.00
N TYR A 106 1.04 15.44 1.74
CA TYR A 106 0.34 14.19 2.02
C TYR A 106 -0.02 14.04 3.50
N TRP A 107 -0.84 13.03 3.80
CA TRP A 107 -1.31 12.77 5.16
C TRP A 107 -0.45 11.76 5.93
N HIS A 108 0.43 11.03 5.25
CA HIS A 108 1.39 10.08 5.84
C HIS A 108 0.75 9.00 6.72
N GLY A 109 -0.49 8.60 6.41
CA GLY A 109 -1.25 7.61 7.18
C GLY A 109 -0.59 6.23 7.24
N TYR A 110 0.32 5.91 6.30
CA TYR A 110 1.16 4.72 6.38
C TYR A 110 2.00 4.64 7.64
N LEU A 111 2.31 5.77 8.31
CA LEU A 111 3.06 5.78 9.55
C LEU A 111 2.32 5.05 10.69
N ILE A 112 0.99 4.93 10.62
CA ILE A 112 0.20 4.09 11.55
C ILE A 112 0.57 2.61 11.41
N TRP A 113 0.97 2.18 10.22
CA TRP A 113 1.44 0.82 9.96
C TRP A 113 2.94 0.67 10.18
N LEU A 114 3.73 1.53 9.54
CA LEU A 114 5.17 1.43 9.46
C LEU A 114 5.84 1.64 10.83
N ARG A 115 5.48 2.71 11.54
CA ARG A 115 6.24 3.14 12.71
C ARG A 115 6.10 2.22 13.93
N PRO A 116 4.92 1.63 14.23
CA PRO A 116 4.84 0.57 15.24
C PRO A 116 5.69 -0.65 14.92
N LEU A 117 5.77 -1.06 13.64
CA LEU A 117 6.63 -2.17 13.24
C LEU A 117 8.10 -1.81 13.39
N LEU A 118 8.50 -0.58 13.04
CA LEU A 118 9.85 -0.07 13.29
C LEU A 118 10.23 0.01 14.77
N CYS A 119 9.28 -0.08 15.70
CA CYS A 119 9.62 -0.20 17.12
C CYS A 119 10.23 -1.58 17.47
N VAL A 120 10.03 -2.59 16.63
CA VAL A 120 10.38 -3.99 16.93
C VAL A 120 11.20 -4.67 15.85
N MET A 121 11.31 -4.10 14.64
CA MET A 121 12.06 -4.69 13.52
C MET A 121 12.48 -3.64 12.48
N SER A 122 13.53 -3.94 11.71
CA SER A 122 13.96 -3.14 10.55
C SER A 122 13.06 -3.35 9.31
N ILE A 123 13.32 -2.61 8.23
CA ILE A 123 12.56 -2.68 6.96
C ILE A 123 12.47 -4.11 6.41
N THR A 124 13.49 -4.94 6.61
CA THR A 124 13.47 -6.35 6.20
C THR A 124 12.38 -7.13 6.94
N GLY A 125 12.25 -6.92 8.25
CA GLY A 125 11.17 -7.49 9.05
C GLY A 125 9.81 -6.94 8.64
N VAL A 126 9.71 -5.62 8.42
CA VAL A 126 8.48 -4.95 7.96
C VAL A 126 8.00 -5.59 6.65
N ARG A 127 8.90 -5.76 5.67
CA ARG A 127 8.61 -6.42 4.39
C ARG A 127 8.07 -7.84 4.60
N VAL A 128 8.66 -8.64 5.49
CA VAL A 128 8.14 -9.99 5.81
C VAL A 128 6.70 -9.93 6.33
N VAL A 129 6.40 -9.02 7.27
CA VAL A 129 5.03 -8.86 7.78
C VAL A 129 4.07 -8.44 6.66
N GLN A 130 4.49 -7.51 5.81
CA GLN A 130 3.71 -7.06 4.65
C GLN A 130 3.41 -8.22 3.69
N TYR A 131 4.40 -9.05 3.41
CA TYR A 131 4.25 -10.25 2.59
C TYR A 131 3.19 -11.20 3.16
N LEU A 132 3.28 -11.50 4.46
CA LEU A 132 2.34 -12.40 5.14
C LEU A 132 0.91 -11.84 5.09
N VAL A 133 0.73 -10.55 5.39
CA VAL A 133 -0.59 -9.90 5.40
C VAL A 133 -1.20 -9.87 4.01
N LEU A 134 -0.43 -9.46 2.99
CA LEU A 134 -0.96 -9.35 1.64
C LEU A 134 -1.33 -10.72 1.06
N PHE A 135 -0.48 -11.74 1.25
CA PHE A 135 -0.78 -13.08 0.77
C PHE A 135 -1.92 -13.75 1.54
N ALA A 136 -2.07 -13.49 2.84
CA ALA A 136 -3.24 -13.93 3.59
C ALA A 136 -4.53 -13.32 3.02
N LEU A 137 -4.54 -12.01 2.75
CA LEU A 137 -5.68 -11.34 2.13
C LEU A 137 -5.97 -11.88 0.72
N LEU A 138 -4.93 -12.11 -0.09
CA LEU A 138 -5.07 -12.70 -1.42
C LEU A 138 -5.70 -14.10 -1.33
N ALA A 139 -5.23 -14.95 -0.40
CA ALA A 139 -5.79 -16.28 -0.19
C ALA A 139 -7.28 -16.22 0.21
N VAL A 140 -7.64 -15.27 1.09
CA VAL A 140 -9.04 -15.02 1.47
C VAL A 140 -9.88 -14.63 0.25
N ILE A 141 -9.41 -13.72 -0.59
CA ILE A 141 -10.12 -13.28 -1.80
C ILE A 141 -10.30 -14.44 -2.78
N LEU A 142 -9.24 -15.21 -3.05
CA LEU A 142 -9.30 -16.36 -3.95
C LEU A 142 -10.29 -17.42 -3.45
N TRP A 143 -10.26 -17.70 -2.14
CA TRP A 143 -11.21 -18.62 -1.51
C TRP A 143 -12.66 -18.13 -1.63
N GLN A 144 -12.92 -16.85 -1.36
CA GLN A 144 -14.27 -16.28 -1.47
C GLN A 144 -14.73 -16.21 -2.94
N LEU A 145 -13.86 -15.83 -3.87
CA LEU A 145 -14.15 -15.84 -5.31
C LEU A 145 -14.50 -17.24 -5.80
N ARG A 146 -13.76 -18.27 -5.38
CA ARG A 146 -14.07 -19.65 -5.74
C ARG A 146 -15.45 -20.06 -5.24
N ARG A 147 -15.80 -19.70 -4.01
CA ARG A 147 -17.11 -20.03 -3.42
C ARG A 147 -18.26 -19.28 -4.05
N GLN A 148 -18.05 -18.02 -4.43
CA GLN A 148 -19.08 -17.19 -5.04
C GLN A 148 -19.06 -17.38 -6.54
N CYS A 149 -18.11 -16.77 -7.25
CA CYS A 149 -18.05 -16.71 -8.71
C CYS A 149 -17.57 -18.00 -9.42
N GLY A 150 -17.10 -19.01 -8.67
CA GLY A 150 -16.61 -20.28 -9.20
C GLY A 150 -15.13 -20.26 -9.61
N LEU A 151 -14.63 -21.42 -10.06
CA LEU A 151 -13.20 -21.64 -10.30
C LEU A 151 -12.62 -20.74 -11.41
N ARG A 152 -13.37 -20.52 -12.50
CA ARG A 152 -12.91 -19.69 -13.62
C ARG A 152 -12.59 -18.26 -13.19
N ALA A 153 -13.47 -17.64 -12.42
CA ALA A 153 -13.26 -16.27 -11.92
C ALA A 153 -12.05 -16.20 -10.98
N MET A 154 -11.90 -17.18 -10.08
CA MET A 154 -10.73 -17.29 -9.20
C MET A 154 -9.43 -17.39 -9.99
N VAL A 155 -9.37 -18.24 -11.03
CA VAL A 155 -8.16 -18.43 -11.84
C VAL A 155 -7.81 -17.16 -12.60
N TRP A 156 -8.77 -16.52 -13.27
CA TRP A 156 -8.50 -15.28 -14.00
C TRP A 156 -8.11 -14.12 -13.08
N PHE A 157 -8.67 -14.06 -11.86
CA PHE A 157 -8.22 -13.12 -10.85
C PHE A 157 -6.78 -13.41 -10.41
N ALA A 158 -6.43 -14.67 -10.14
CA ALA A 158 -5.05 -15.03 -9.79
C ALA A 158 -4.06 -14.67 -10.92
N VAL A 159 -4.41 -14.97 -12.18
CA VAL A 159 -3.62 -14.60 -13.35
C VAL A 159 -3.46 -13.08 -13.46
N SER A 160 -4.52 -12.30 -13.20
CA SER A 160 -4.40 -10.83 -13.24
C SER A 160 -3.49 -10.29 -12.14
N GLN A 161 -3.50 -10.89 -10.93
CA GLN A 161 -2.59 -10.48 -9.86
C GLN A 161 -1.13 -10.84 -10.19
N LEU A 162 -0.89 -11.99 -10.82
CA LEU A 162 0.45 -12.37 -11.30
C LEU A 162 0.93 -11.44 -12.42
N ALA A 163 0.05 -11.03 -13.33
CA ALA A 163 0.39 -10.12 -14.42
C ALA A 163 0.82 -8.72 -13.93
N VAL A 164 0.26 -8.25 -12.82
CA VAL A 164 0.66 -7.00 -12.15
C VAL A 164 1.81 -7.24 -11.15
N THR A 165 2.38 -8.44 -11.14
CA THR A 165 3.50 -8.82 -10.27
C THR A 165 3.25 -8.54 -8.80
N VAL A 166 2.07 -8.91 -8.31
CA VAL A 166 1.66 -8.70 -6.89
C VAL A 166 2.69 -9.24 -5.88
N PHE A 167 3.48 -10.23 -6.25
CA PHE A 167 4.52 -10.81 -5.39
C PHE A 167 5.71 -9.87 -5.14
N TRP A 168 5.80 -8.72 -5.82
CA TRP A 168 6.75 -7.67 -5.50
C TRP A 168 6.15 -6.54 -4.67
N VAL A 169 4.82 -6.37 -4.69
CA VAL A 169 4.10 -5.27 -4.01
C VAL A 169 4.47 -5.11 -2.52
N PRO A 170 4.59 -6.19 -1.71
CA PRO A 170 4.96 -6.04 -0.30
C PRO A 170 6.41 -5.61 -0.05
N HIS A 171 7.24 -5.53 -1.09
CA HIS A 171 8.62 -5.07 -0.94
C HIS A 171 8.70 -3.56 -0.69
N GLN A 172 7.72 -2.79 -1.19
CA GLN A 172 7.58 -1.35 -0.94
C GLN A 172 6.42 -1.06 0.01
N VAL A 173 6.64 -0.15 0.96
CA VAL A 173 5.61 0.23 1.92
C VAL A 173 4.44 0.94 1.22
N GLN A 174 4.73 1.82 0.27
CA GLN A 174 3.72 2.57 -0.49
C GLN A 174 2.74 1.68 -1.26
N TYR A 175 3.26 0.70 -2.01
CA TYR A 175 2.40 -0.20 -2.77
C TYR A 175 1.64 -1.15 -1.85
N PHE A 176 2.29 -1.64 -0.79
CA PHE A 176 1.64 -2.49 0.20
C PHE A 176 0.38 -1.85 0.79
N THR A 177 0.44 -0.60 1.27
CA THR A 177 -0.72 0.04 1.93
C THR A 177 -1.90 0.15 0.97
N THR A 178 -1.64 0.53 -0.28
CA THR A 178 -2.66 0.67 -1.32
C THR A 178 -3.29 -0.67 -1.69
N PHE A 179 -2.48 -1.70 -1.93
CA PHE A 179 -2.99 -3.04 -2.22
C PHE A 179 -3.71 -3.68 -1.02
N CYS A 180 -3.25 -3.43 0.20
CA CYS A 180 -3.90 -3.90 1.41
C CYS A 180 -5.32 -3.32 1.53
N ILE A 181 -5.49 -2.02 1.28
CA ILE A 181 -6.81 -1.36 1.24
C ILE A 181 -7.67 -1.95 0.12
N ALA A 182 -7.12 -2.12 -1.08
CA ALA A 182 -7.85 -2.68 -2.22
C ALA A 182 -8.34 -4.10 -1.93
N TYR A 183 -7.47 -4.94 -1.35
CA TYR A 183 -7.78 -6.33 -1.01
C TYR A 183 -8.76 -6.44 0.15
N ALA A 184 -8.66 -5.58 1.16
CA ALA A 184 -9.67 -5.47 2.20
C ALA A 184 -11.04 -5.10 1.62
N GLY A 185 -11.08 -4.17 0.65
CA GLY A 185 -12.28 -3.82 -0.11
C GLY A 185 -12.87 -5.02 -0.86
N CYS A 186 -12.04 -5.77 -1.59
CA CYS A 186 -12.44 -7.00 -2.29
C CYS A 186 -13.01 -8.06 -1.34
N ALA A 187 -12.31 -8.36 -0.24
CA ALA A 187 -12.75 -9.30 0.77
C ALA A 187 -14.07 -8.86 1.43
N TRP A 188 -14.26 -7.56 1.66
CA TRP A 188 -15.51 -7.02 2.19
C TRP A 188 -16.67 -7.15 1.19
N VAL A 189 -16.42 -6.86 -0.09
CA VAL A 189 -17.40 -7.01 -1.18
C VAL A 189 -17.85 -8.47 -1.31
N LEU A 190 -16.89 -9.38 -1.22
CA LEU A 190 -17.11 -10.81 -1.33
C LEU A 190 -17.65 -11.43 -0.04
N ALA A 191 -17.48 -10.85 1.14
CA ALA A 191 -17.98 -11.48 2.36
C ALA A 191 -19.50 -11.71 2.36
N ARG A 192 -20.28 -10.84 1.68
CA ARG A 192 -21.74 -10.95 1.54
C ARG A 192 -22.26 -10.11 0.38
N PRO A 193 -23.44 -10.42 -0.18
CA PRO A 193 -24.04 -9.62 -1.25
C PRO A 193 -24.20 -8.15 -0.85
N ARG A 194 -23.72 -7.23 -1.70
CA ARG A 194 -23.78 -5.77 -1.48
C ARG A 194 -24.68 -5.10 -2.51
N ARG A 195 -25.56 -4.22 -2.03
CA ARG A 195 -26.33 -3.34 -2.92
C ARG A 195 -25.44 -2.26 -3.51
N ALA A 196 -25.82 -1.72 -4.67
CA ALA A 196 -25.06 -0.67 -5.34
C ALA A 196 -24.79 0.54 -4.42
N GLY A 197 -25.80 1.03 -3.69
CA GLY A 197 -25.60 2.16 -2.76
C GLY A 197 -24.61 1.87 -1.62
N GLN A 198 -24.55 0.63 -1.13
CA GLN A 198 -23.54 0.24 -0.13
C GLN A 198 -22.14 0.20 -0.73
N LEU A 199 -22.02 -0.24 -1.99
CA LEU A 199 -20.76 -0.21 -2.72
C LEU A 199 -20.30 1.24 -2.92
N SER A 200 -21.18 2.15 -3.32
CA SER A 200 -20.83 3.57 -3.51
C SER A 200 -20.25 4.20 -2.24
N ILE A 201 -20.88 3.98 -1.08
CA ILE A 201 -20.36 4.46 0.21
C ILE A 201 -19.00 3.82 0.51
N ALA A 202 -18.86 2.51 0.29
CA ALA A 202 -17.60 1.82 0.51
C ALA A 202 -16.48 2.33 -0.39
N LEU A 203 -16.77 2.67 -1.65
CA LEU A 203 -15.77 3.25 -2.56
C LEU A 203 -15.30 4.63 -2.09
N VAL A 204 -16.18 5.46 -1.52
CA VAL A 204 -15.77 6.72 -0.89
C VAL A 204 -14.84 6.43 0.29
N VAL A 205 -15.21 5.50 1.18
CA VAL A 205 -14.37 5.14 2.34
C VAL A 205 -13.01 4.60 1.89
N LEU A 206 -12.97 3.68 0.92
CA LEU A 206 -11.72 3.14 0.37
C LEU A 206 -10.87 4.24 -0.27
N GLY A 207 -11.48 5.16 -1.01
CA GLY A 207 -10.80 6.32 -1.58
C GLY A 207 -10.21 7.24 -0.51
N THR A 208 -10.97 7.54 0.55
CA THR A 208 -10.48 8.32 1.70
C THR A 208 -9.33 7.62 2.43
N CYS A 209 -9.45 6.32 2.69
CA CYS A 209 -8.36 5.53 3.28
C CYS A 209 -7.11 5.53 2.39
N THR A 210 -7.29 5.46 1.07
CA THR A 210 -6.18 5.52 0.12
C THR A 210 -5.50 6.88 0.15
N ALA A 211 -6.28 7.97 0.07
CA ALA A 211 -5.75 9.33 0.14
C ALA A 211 -5.04 9.63 1.47
N PHE A 212 -5.45 8.97 2.54
CA PHE A 212 -4.81 9.09 3.84
C PHE A 212 -3.50 8.28 3.93
N CYS A 213 -3.48 7.04 3.43
CA CYS A 213 -2.35 6.11 3.60
C CYS A 213 -1.33 6.10 2.46
N ASP A 214 -1.66 6.62 1.28
CA ASP A 214 -0.82 6.55 0.08
C ASP A 214 -0.33 7.93 -0.35
N LEU A 215 0.76 7.96 -1.11
CA LEU A 215 1.26 9.16 -1.81
C LEU A 215 0.53 9.40 -3.14
N LEU A 216 -0.67 8.82 -3.30
CA LEU A 216 -1.55 8.87 -4.48
C LEU A 216 -0.92 8.25 -5.74
N VAL A 217 -0.10 7.21 -5.58
CA VAL A 217 0.62 6.58 -6.69
C VAL A 217 -0.25 5.58 -7.43
N THR A 218 -1.13 4.84 -6.74
CA THR A 218 -2.01 3.84 -7.38
C THR A 218 -3.48 3.87 -6.93
N PRO A 219 -4.14 5.05 -6.83
CA PRO A 219 -5.49 5.16 -6.27
C PRO A 219 -6.58 4.46 -7.10
N ILE A 220 -6.31 4.19 -8.37
CA ILE A 220 -7.26 3.50 -9.26
C ILE A 220 -7.46 2.05 -8.81
N ILE A 221 -6.47 1.41 -8.21
CA ILE A 221 -6.53 -0.01 -7.82
C ILE A 221 -7.52 -0.22 -6.66
N THR A 222 -7.56 0.70 -5.68
CA THR A 222 -8.45 0.60 -4.52
C THR A 222 -9.92 0.80 -4.85
N LEU A 223 -10.22 1.42 -5.99
CA LEU A 223 -11.56 1.51 -6.55
C LEU A 223 -11.85 0.38 -7.56
N GLY A 224 -10.92 0.15 -8.48
CA GLY A 224 -11.08 -0.76 -9.61
C GLY A 224 -11.24 -2.21 -9.21
N LEU A 225 -10.41 -2.70 -8.28
CA LEU A 225 -10.45 -4.11 -7.86
C LEU A 225 -11.77 -4.46 -7.13
N PRO A 226 -12.22 -3.71 -6.10
CA PRO A 226 -13.50 -4.01 -5.44
C PRO A 226 -14.70 -3.94 -6.39
N VAL A 227 -14.70 -3.00 -7.34
CA VAL A 227 -15.76 -2.92 -8.37
C VAL A 227 -15.70 -4.12 -9.30
N ALA A 228 -14.54 -4.48 -9.84
CA ALA A 228 -14.39 -5.63 -10.73
C ALA A 228 -14.87 -6.93 -10.06
N VAL A 229 -14.47 -7.14 -8.80
CA VAL A 229 -14.89 -8.28 -7.98
C VAL A 229 -16.40 -8.26 -7.71
N TRP A 230 -16.99 -7.09 -7.44
CA TRP A 230 -18.43 -6.94 -7.27
C TRP A 230 -19.19 -7.28 -8.56
N LEU A 231 -18.68 -6.87 -9.73
CA LEU A 231 -19.26 -7.18 -11.04
C LEU A 231 -19.23 -8.68 -11.35
N CYS A 232 -18.17 -9.40 -10.97
CA CYS A 232 -18.12 -10.86 -11.11
C CYS A 232 -19.24 -11.58 -10.35
N CYS A 233 -19.80 -10.96 -9.31
CA CYS A 233 -20.91 -11.51 -8.54
C CYS A 233 -22.30 -11.20 -9.14
N LEU A 234 -22.40 -10.32 -10.15
CA LEU A 234 -23.70 -9.89 -10.71
C LEU A 234 -24.51 -11.01 -11.39
N PRO A 235 -23.93 -11.90 -12.22
CA PRO A 235 -24.71 -12.93 -12.91
C PRO A 235 -25.44 -13.87 -11.93
N GLN A 236 -24.79 -14.19 -10.82
CA GLN A 236 -25.36 -15.03 -9.76
C GLN A 236 -26.45 -14.30 -8.97
N ARG A 237 -26.29 -12.99 -8.77
CA ARG A 237 -27.30 -12.16 -8.11
C ARG A 237 -28.55 -11.97 -8.98
N ALA A 238 -28.37 -11.78 -10.29
CA ALA A 238 -29.46 -11.71 -11.26
C ALA A 238 -30.26 -13.03 -11.30
N ALA A 239 -29.58 -14.17 -11.22
CA ALA A 239 -30.23 -15.49 -11.12
C ALA A 239 -30.97 -15.70 -9.77
N SER A 240 -30.56 -15.01 -8.70
CA SER A 240 -31.14 -15.14 -7.35
C SER A 240 -32.36 -14.22 -7.07
N GLY A 241 -32.78 -13.38 -8.02
CA GLY A 241 -34.07 -12.66 -7.93
C GLY A 241 -34.04 -11.22 -8.44
N ALA A 242 -35.08 -10.85 -9.20
CA ALA A 242 -35.24 -9.60 -9.95
C ALA A 242 -35.18 -8.29 -9.14
N ARG A 243 -35.31 -8.34 -7.81
CA ARG A 243 -35.33 -7.13 -6.95
C ARG A 243 -33.96 -6.46 -6.74
N GLN A 244 -32.86 -7.12 -7.11
CA GLN A 244 -31.50 -6.60 -6.85
C GLN A 244 -30.88 -5.86 -8.06
N CYS A 245 -31.46 -5.98 -9.25
CA CYS A 245 -30.90 -5.47 -10.51
C CYS A 245 -31.60 -4.22 -11.06
N LEU A 246 -32.63 -3.70 -10.39
CA LEU A 246 -33.42 -2.56 -10.87
C LEU A 246 -32.59 -1.29 -11.21
N PRO A 247 -31.47 -0.96 -10.55
CA PRO A 247 -30.71 0.23 -10.94
C PRO A 247 -29.77 -0.01 -12.14
N VAL A 248 -29.41 -1.26 -12.45
CA VAL A 248 -28.43 -1.59 -13.50
C VAL A 248 -29.12 -1.93 -14.83
N ILE A 249 -30.32 -2.53 -14.77
CA ILE A 249 -31.10 -2.85 -15.98
C ILE A 249 -31.78 -1.60 -16.57
N GLY A 250 -32.10 -0.60 -15.73
CA GLY A 250 -32.74 0.64 -16.18
C GLY A 250 -31.90 1.51 -17.12
N GLY A 251 -30.57 1.28 -17.20
CA GLY A 251 -29.66 2.04 -18.06
C GLY A 251 -29.07 1.27 -19.26
N SER A 252 -29.29 -0.03 -19.37
CA SER A 252 -28.64 -0.89 -20.37
C SER A 252 -29.58 -1.56 -21.38
N LEU A 253 -30.86 -1.14 -21.45
CA LEU A 253 -31.82 -1.65 -22.44
C LEU A 253 -31.55 -1.21 -23.89
N CYS A 254 -30.41 -0.57 -24.15
CA CYS A 254 -29.92 -0.31 -25.50
C CYS A 254 -28.57 -1.00 -25.68
N VAL A 255 -28.58 -2.31 -25.98
CA VAL A 255 -27.70 -3.00 -26.94
C VAL A 255 -28.00 -4.52 -26.89
N GLY A 256 -28.71 -4.97 -27.94
CA GLY A 256 -28.71 -6.30 -28.58
C GLY A 256 -28.48 -7.59 -27.78
N GLY A 257 -29.52 -8.44 -27.73
CA GLY A 257 -29.38 -9.86 -27.41
C GLY A 257 -30.60 -10.68 -27.83
N ARG A 258 -30.54 -11.25 -29.03
CA ARG A 258 -31.51 -12.20 -29.61
C ARG A 258 -31.66 -13.49 -28.77
N LEU A 259 -32.91 -13.99 -28.74
CA LEU A 259 -33.35 -15.39 -28.78
C LEU A 259 -32.69 -16.44 -27.85
N CYS A 260 -33.52 -17.11 -27.06
CA CYS A 260 -33.82 -18.54 -27.28
C CYS A 260 -35.14 -18.94 -26.59
N HIS A 261 -36.12 -19.32 -27.41
CA HIS A 261 -37.18 -20.26 -27.04
C HIS A 261 -36.56 -21.66 -26.93
N VAL A 262 -36.84 -22.40 -25.85
CA VAL A 262 -37.65 -23.64 -25.74
C VAL A 262 -37.80 -23.92 -24.25
#